data_AF-A0A1E1WL62-F1
#
_entry.id   AF-A0A1E1WL62-F1
#
_cell.length_a   1.000
_cell.length_b   1.000
_cell.length_c   1.000
_cell.angle_alpha   90.00
_cell.angle_beta   90.00
_cell.angle_gamma   90.00
#
_symmetry.space_group_name_H-M   'P 1'
#
loop_
_entity.id
_entity.type
_entity.pdbx_description
1 polymer ?
#
loop_
_entity_poly.entity_id
_entity_poly.type
_entity_poly.pdbx_seq_one_letter_code
_entity_poly.pdbx_strand_id
1 'polypeptide(L)'
;VNRLNALHSNALKKAEILAYFKDFDAAEKIYHNEDRRDLAIALRKRLGHWFRIVELLKMSPSTTEAQVKQAYSNIGDYYIDRQNWTSALEYYTMSNNTEGLKKCYMALEDNESLAKLIMGSPRISKEASGRQSVVDDISDGLTQTPSIQSILQLKESGRMLQAAAMAFQLANLEASKKSSPLRIKKLYILAGHIYSQSTVGTLFLMKL
;
A
#
# COMPACT_ATOMS: atom_id res chain seq x y z
N VAL A 1 -21.81 27.36 18.29
CA VAL A 1 -22.10 27.94 19.62
C VAL A 1 -22.17 26.87 20.74
N ASN A 2 -22.53 25.61 20.45
CA ASN A 2 -22.67 24.55 21.48
C ASN A 2 -21.38 23.96 22.09
N ARG A 3 -20.17 24.36 21.67
CA ARG A 3 -18.89 23.91 22.29
C ARG A 3 -18.46 24.76 23.49
N LEU A 4 -18.97 25.98 23.63
CA LEU A 4 -18.54 26.94 24.65
C LEU A 4 -19.12 26.66 26.05
N ASN A 5 -20.21 25.90 26.14
CA ASN A 5 -20.87 25.60 27.42
C ASN A 5 -20.29 24.35 28.13
N ALA A 6 -19.40 23.60 27.47
CA ALA A 6 -18.79 22.39 28.02
C ALA A 6 -17.43 22.62 28.71
N LEU A 7 -16.87 23.84 28.62
CA LEU A 7 -15.57 24.19 29.21
C LEU A 7 -15.81 25.16 30.38
N HIS A 8 -15.75 24.65 31.61
CA HIS A 8 -16.06 25.40 32.83
C HIS A 8 -15.03 26.49 33.19
N SER A 9 -13.83 26.50 32.60
CA SER A 9 -12.77 27.50 32.86
C SER A 9 -12.83 28.70 31.90
N ASN A 10 -12.77 29.91 32.44
CA ASN A 10 -12.67 31.15 31.65
C ASN A 10 -11.40 31.18 30.77
N ALA A 11 -10.33 30.50 31.19
CA ALA A 11 -9.11 30.39 30.39
C ALA A 11 -9.35 29.57 29.11
N LEU A 12 -10.09 28.46 29.19
CA LEU A 12 -10.41 27.64 28.03
C LEU A 12 -11.32 28.38 27.04
N LYS A 13 -12.26 29.19 27.52
CA LYS A 13 -13.07 30.07 26.65
C LYS A 13 -12.18 31.09 25.93
N LYS A 14 -11.20 31.68 26.63
CA LYS A 14 -10.22 32.59 26.02
C LYS A 14 -9.38 31.88 24.95
N ALA A 15 -8.97 30.63 25.19
CA ALA A 15 -8.25 29.83 24.21
C ALA A 15 -9.08 29.58 22.93
N GLU A 16 -10.38 29.27 23.06
CA GLU A 16 -11.28 29.10 21.91
C GLU A 16 -11.44 30.40 21.11
N ILE A 17 -11.53 31.55 21.80
CA ILE A 17 -11.60 32.87 21.16
C ILE A 17 -10.30 33.16 20.39
N LEU A 18 -9.14 32.89 20.97
CA LEU A 18 -7.84 33.05 20.29
C LEU A 18 -7.73 32.13 19.07
N ALA A 19 -8.15 30.86 19.20
CA ALA A 19 -8.18 29.93 18.09
C ALA A 19 -9.11 30.40 16.96
N TYR A 20 -10.23 31.06 17.28
CA TYR A 20 -11.12 31.68 16.30
C TYR A 20 -10.41 32.80 15.52
N PHE A 21 -9.61 33.62 16.19
CA PHE A 21 -8.80 34.67 15.57
C PHE A 21 -7.51 34.17 14.90
N LYS A 22 -7.32 32.84 14.81
CA LYS A 22 -6.15 32.18 14.22
C LYS A 22 -4.85 32.32 15.03
N ASP A 23 -4.93 32.81 16.27
CA ASP A 23 -3.82 32.81 17.21
C ASP A 23 -3.66 31.44 17.88
N PHE A 24 -3.30 30.44 17.06
CA PHE A 24 -3.26 29.04 17.49
C PHE A 24 -2.17 28.76 18.51
N ASP A 25 -1.04 29.45 18.43
CA ASP A 25 0.08 29.27 19.37
C ASP A 25 -0.28 29.80 20.76
N ALA A 26 -0.98 30.95 20.80
CA ALA A 26 -1.49 31.51 22.05
C ALA A 26 -2.59 30.62 22.66
N ALA A 27 -3.50 30.10 21.82
CA ALA A 27 -4.52 29.16 22.26
C ALA A 27 -3.90 27.85 22.80
N GLU A 28 -2.91 27.28 22.10
CA GLU A 28 -2.19 26.08 22.53
C GLU A 28 -1.51 26.28 23.88
N LYS A 29 -0.86 27.42 24.10
CA LYS A 29 -0.21 27.74 25.37
C LYS A 29 -1.21 27.75 26.53
N ILE A 30 -2.42 28.29 26.31
CA ILE A 30 -3.46 28.27 27.33
C ILE A 30 -3.96 26.85 27.59
N TYR A 31 -4.20 26.04 26.54
CA TYR A 31 -4.58 24.64 26.73
C TYR A 31 -3.51 23.84 27.49
N HIS A 32 -2.23 24.12 27.25
CA HIS A 32 -1.14 23.49 27.97
C HIS A 32 -1.12 23.90 29.45
N ASN A 33 -1.29 25.19 29.75
CA ASN A 33 -1.30 25.70 31.11
C ASN A 33 -2.48 25.19 31.94
N GLU A 34 -3.62 24.89 31.29
CA GLU A 34 -4.80 24.31 31.92
C GLU A 34 -4.75 22.76 31.98
N ASP A 35 -3.60 22.14 31.69
CA ASP A 35 -3.39 20.69 31.58
C ASP A 35 -4.30 19.98 30.55
N ARG A 36 -4.94 20.75 29.66
CA ARG A 36 -5.82 20.27 28.58
C ARG A 36 -5.07 20.08 27.26
N ARG A 37 -3.99 19.29 27.30
CA ARG A 37 -3.19 18.97 26.11
C ARG A 37 -4.00 18.22 25.03
N ASP A 38 -5.04 17.49 25.43
CA ASP A 38 -6.01 16.87 24.53
C ASP A 38 -6.66 17.89 23.57
N LEU A 39 -7.05 19.07 24.10
CA LEU A 39 -7.63 20.16 23.32
C LEU A 39 -6.58 20.81 22.39
N ALA A 40 -5.34 20.97 22.86
CA ALA A 40 -4.23 21.43 22.03
C ALA A 40 -3.98 20.49 20.83
N ILE A 41 -3.94 19.18 21.06
CA ILE A 41 -3.77 18.17 20.01
C ILE A 41 -4.95 18.21 19.04
N ALA A 42 -6.19 18.29 19.54
CA ALA A 42 -7.39 18.37 18.70
C ALA A 42 -7.40 19.63 17.82
N LEU A 43 -6.98 20.78 18.37
CA LEU A 43 -6.82 22.02 17.62
C LEU A 43 -5.82 21.84 16.48
N ARG A 44 -4.60 21.36 16.77
CA ARG A 44 -3.55 21.17 15.76
C ARG A 44 -3.92 20.13 14.71
N LYS A 45 -4.65 19.08 15.11
CA LYS A 45 -5.16 18.05 14.19
C LYS A 45 -6.08 18.64 13.13
N ARG A 46 -6.97 19.56 13.53
CA ARG A 46 -7.87 20.27 12.59
C ARG A 46 -7.11 21.18 11.63
N LEU A 47 -5.94 21.68 12.01
CA LEU A 47 -5.09 22.54 11.17
C LEU A 47 -4.15 21.73 10.26
N GLY A 48 -4.04 20.41 10.45
CA GLY A 48 -3.06 19.60 9.73
C GLY A 48 -1.61 19.84 10.16
N HIS A 49 -1.38 20.46 11.31
CA HIS A 49 -0.04 20.75 11.83
C HIS A 49 0.58 19.52 12.51
N TRP A 50 0.80 18.46 11.73
CA TRP A 50 1.20 17.14 12.23
C TRP A 50 2.55 17.13 12.94
N PHE A 51 3.52 17.95 12.51
CA PHE A 51 4.81 18.10 13.19
C PHE A 51 4.64 18.54 14.65
N ARG A 52 3.82 19.58 14.88
CA ARG A 52 3.54 20.07 16.23
C ARG A 52 2.80 19.04 17.09
N ILE A 53 1.94 18.24 16.47
CA ILE A 53 1.24 17.14 17.16
C ILE A 53 2.22 16.08 17.66
N VAL A 54 3.22 15.71 16.85
CA VAL A 54 4.25 14.75 17.29
C VAL A 54 5.01 15.27 18.50
N GLU A 55 5.37 16.55 18.53
CA GLU A 55 6.02 17.18 19.69
C GLU A 55 5.14 17.14 20.93
N LEU A 56 3.87 17.54 20.80
CA LEU A 56 2.91 17.51 21.91
C LEU A 56 2.69 16.09 22.45
N LEU A 57 2.63 15.09 21.56
CA LEU A 57 2.49 13.68 21.94
C LEU A 57 3.75 13.18 22.67
N LYS A 58 4.96 13.45 22.16
CA LYS A 58 6.20 13.01 22.80
C LYS A 58 6.43 13.61 24.19
N MET A 59 5.96 14.83 24.41
CA MET A 59 6.05 15.51 25.72
C MET A 59 5.02 15.01 26.75
N SER A 60 4.01 14.23 26.33
CA SER A 60 2.98 13.74 27.24
C SER A 60 3.31 12.32 27.72
N PRO A 61 3.33 12.06 29.04
CA PRO A 61 3.57 10.72 29.56
C PRO A 61 2.42 9.75 29.26
N SER A 62 1.23 10.27 28.95
CA SER A 62 0.01 9.50 28.63
C SER A 62 -0.12 9.08 27.16
N THR A 63 0.92 9.26 26.36
CA THR A 63 0.87 9.06 24.90
C THR A 63 0.97 7.59 24.52
N THR A 64 0.07 7.13 23.67
CA THR A 64 0.15 5.79 23.08
C THR A 64 1.04 5.80 21.83
N GLU A 65 1.88 4.77 21.67
CA GLU A 65 2.70 4.57 20.46
C GLU A 65 1.86 4.62 19.17
N ALA A 66 0.62 4.11 19.22
CA ALA A 66 -0.33 4.17 18.11
C ALA A 66 -0.66 5.61 17.66
N GLN A 67 -0.80 6.56 18.59
CA GLN A 67 -1.09 7.96 18.27
C GLN A 67 0.11 8.62 17.58
N VAL A 68 1.33 8.30 18.05
CA VAL A 68 2.58 8.81 17.46
C VAL A 68 2.77 8.24 16.06
N LYS A 69 2.56 6.93 15.87
CA LYS A 69 2.62 6.28 14.55
C LYS A 69 1.63 6.90 13.58
N GLN A 70 0.39 7.14 14.01
CA GLN A 70 -0.61 7.83 13.17
C GLN A 70 -0.14 9.23 12.75
N ALA A 71 0.42 10.00 13.68
CA ALA A 71 0.92 11.34 13.36
C ALA A 71 2.09 11.29 12.35
N TYR A 72 3.01 10.33 12.48
CA TYR A 72 4.07 10.12 11.51
C TYR A 72 3.56 9.68 10.13
N SER A 73 2.55 8.79 10.07
CA SER A 73 1.92 8.42 8.80
C SER A 73 1.36 9.63 8.06
N ASN A 74 0.67 10.53 8.77
CA ASN A 74 0.11 11.74 8.17
C ASN A 74 1.20 12.73 7.71
N ILE A 75 2.35 12.78 8.40
CA ILE A 75 3.52 13.55 7.93
C ILE A 75 4.09 12.92 6.66
N GLY A 76 4.16 11.59 6.60
CA GLY A 76 4.54 10.85 5.39
C GLY A 76 3.64 11.21 4.20
N ASP A 77 2.32 11.16 4.39
CA ASP A 77 1.34 11.52 3.35
C ASP A 77 1.55 12.95 2.84
N TYR A 78 1.84 13.90 3.73
CA TYR A 78 2.15 15.29 3.36
C TYR A 78 3.39 15.42 2.45
N TYR A 79 4.42 14.59 2.66
CA TYR A 79 5.60 14.58 1.80
C TYR A 79 5.36 13.86 0.47
N ILE A 80 4.49 12.84 0.46
CA ILE A 80 4.04 12.16 -0.77
C ILE A 80 3.34 13.14 -1.71
N ASP A 81 2.44 13.96 -1.19
CA ASP A 81 1.73 14.97 -1.99
C ASP A 81 2.69 15.98 -2.66
N ARG A 82 3.89 16.15 -2.10
CA ARG A 82 4.96 17.02 -2.62
C ARG A 82 6.00 16.28 -3.46
N GLN A 83 5.80 14.99 -3.72
CA GLN A 83 6.74 14.11 -4.41
C GLN A 83 8.12 14.03 -3.73
N ASN A 84 8.19 14.34 -2.43
CA ASN A 84 9.41 14.20 -1.65
C ASN A 84 9.42 12.80 -1.00
N TRP A 85 9.76 11.81 -1.82
CA TRP A 85 9.74 10.39 -1.44
C TRP A 85 10.78 10.02 -0.38
N THR A 86 11.92 10.71 -0.35
CA THR A 86 13.01 10.45 0.61
C THR A 86 12.61 10.85 2.02
N SER A 87 12.10 12.07 2.21
CA SER A 87 11.58 12.49 3.51
C SER A 87 10.37 11.65 3.93
N ALA A 88 9.47 11.31 3.00
CA ALA A 88 8.32 10.45 3.30
C ALA A 88 8.75 9.07 3.83
N LEU A 89 9.83 8.50 3.28
CA LEU A 89 10.38 7.21 3.69
C LEU A 89 10.82 7.24 5.16
N GLU A 90 11.54 8.28 5.59
CA GLU A 90 11.95 8.45 6.99
C GLU A 90 10.76 8.47 7.95
N TYR A 91 9.69 9.19 7.61
CA TYR A 91 8.51 9.23 8.48
C TYR A 91 7.71 7.92 8.44
N TYR A 92 7.65 7.25 7.28
CA TYR A 92 6.95 5.98 7.19
C TYR A 92 7.67 4.83 7.90
N THR A 93 9.02 4.82 7.94
CA THR A 93 9.75 3.85 8.76
C THR A 93 9.45 4.06 10.25
N MET A 94 9.41 5.30 10.72
CA MET A 94 9.05 5.65 12.10
C MET A 94 7.60 5.27 12.46
N SER A 95 6.67 5.36 11.50
CA SER A 95 5.27 4.93 11.68
C SER A 95 5.05 3.42 11.54
N ASN A 96 6.04 2.68 11.01
CA ASN A 96 5.90 1.31 10.52
C ASN A 96 4.75 1.12 9.50
N ASN A 97 4.50 2.13 8.68
CA ASN A 97 3.47 2.10 7.64
C ASN A 97 4.01 1.40 6.38
N THR A 98 3.77 0.10 6.29
CA THR A 98 4.22 -0.71 5.14
C THR A 98 3.62 -0.28 3.80
N GLU A 99 2.42 0.29 3.77
CA GLU A 99 1.78 0.73 2.53
C GLU A 99 2.43 2.00 1.99
N GLY A 100 2.69 2.97 2.88
CA GLY A 100 3.45 4.17 2.56
C GLY A 100 4.86 3.86 2.09
N LEU A 101 5.56 2.95 2.80
CA LEU A 101 6.89 2.50 2.41
C LEU A 101 6.93 1.88 1.01
N LYS A 102 5.96 1.02 0.66
CA LYS A 102 5.87 0.45 -0.70
C LYS A 102 5.76 1.55 -1.76
N LYS A 103 4.91 2.56 -1.54
CA LYS A 103 4.76 3.69 -2.47
C LYS A 103 6.08 4.44 -2.64
N CYS A 104 6.79 4.73 -1.55
CA CYS A 104 8.10 5.38 -1.60
C CYS A 104 9.13 4.53 -2.36
N TYR A 105 9.26 3.25 -2.05
CA TYR A 105 10.23 2.37 -2.71
C TYR A 105 9.93 2.20 -4.20
N MET A 106 8.65 2.11 -4.58
CA MET A 106 8.24 2.07 -5.99
C MET A 106 8.59 3.37 -6.72
N ALA A 107 8.37 4.53 -6.10
CA ALA A 107 8.68 5.83 -6.71
C ALA A 107 10.20 6.10 -6.80
N LEU A 108 10.99 5.54 -5.89
CA LEU A 108 12.46 5.63 -5.88
C LEU A 108 13.14 4.51 -6.69
N GLU A 109 12.36 3.58 -7.28
CA GLU A 109 12.84 2.40 -8.00
C GLU A 109 13.77 1.47 -7.17
N ASP A 110 13.69 1.55 -5.84
CA ASP A 110 14.42 0.68 -4.93
C ASP A 110 13.72 -0.69 -4.82
N ASN A 111 14.04 -1.56 -5.77
CA ASN A 111 13.49 -2.90 -5.86
C ASN A 111 13.99 -3.84 -4.75
N GLU A 112 15.17 -3.59 -4.18
CA GLU A 112 15.77 -4.45 -3.16
C GLU A 112 15.02 -4.31 -1.83
N SER A 113 14.83 -3.07 -1.38
CA SER A 113 14.08 -2.76 -0.16
C SER A 113 12.61 -3.15 -0.29
N LEU A 114 12.02 -2.98 -1.48
CA LEU A 114 10.66 -3.42 -1.77
C LEU A 114 10.51 -4.93 -1.66
N ALA A 115 11.45 -5.71 -2.23
CA ALA A 115 11.42 -7.17 -2.16
C ALA A 115 11.51 -7.68 -0.72
N LYS A 116 12.41 -7.09 0.10
CA LYS A 116 12.54 -7.41 1.53
C LYS A 116 11.24 -7.16 2.30
N LEU A 117 10.60 -6.02 2.06
CA LEU A 117 9.34 -5.64 2.71
C LEU A 117 8.18 -6.57 2.31
N ILE A 118 8.15 -6.99 1.06
CA ILE A 118 7.17 -7.94 0.50
C ILE A 118 7.37 -9.33 1.09
N MET A 119 8.60 -9.85 1.10
CA MET A 119 8.95 -11.16 1.66
C MET A 119 8.70 -11.26 3.17
N GLY A 120 8.93 -10.19 3.92
CA GLY A 120 8.67 -10.13 5.36
C GLY A 120 7.18 -10.03 5.74
N SER A 121 6.28 -9.81 4.77
CA SER A 121 4.85 -9.69 5.03
C SER A 121 4.13 -11.05 4.83
N PRO A 122 3.55 -11.65 5.88
CA PRO A 122 2.88 -12.96 5.77
C PRO A 122 1.62 -12.94 4.89
N ARG A 123 1.15 -11.77 4.42
CA ARG A 123 -0.01 -11.70 3.51
C ARG A 123 0.24 -12.40 2.18
N ILE A 124 1.51 -12.58 1.81
CA ILE A 124 1.88 -13.25 0.57
C ILE A 124 1.85 -14.77 0.71
N SER A 125 1.84 -15.37 1.90
CA SER A 125 1.58 -16.82 2.00
C SER A 125 0.12 -17.19 1.69
N LYS A 126 -0.77 -16.25 1.37
CA LYS A 126 -2.09 -16.55 0.78
C LYS A 126 -2.22 -16.17 -0.69
N GLU A 127 -1.55 -15.10 -1.14
CA GLU A 127 -1.55 -14.71 -2.57
C GLU A 127 -0.39 -15.31 -3.40
N ALA A 128 0.68 -15.77 -2.75
CA ALA A 128 1.73 -16.59 -3.35
C ALA A 128 1.55 -18.08 -3.08
N SER A 129 0.80 -18.52 -2.06
CA SER A 129 0.33 -19.92 -2.05
C SER A 129 -0.71 -20.21 -3.13
N GLY A 130 -1.21 -19.19 -3.84
CA GLY A 130 -1.91 -19.36 -5.13
C GLY A 130 -1.01 -19.20 -6.36
N ARG A 131 0.25 -18.75 -6.22
CA ARG A 131 1.22 -18.63 -7.32
C ARG A 131 2.32 -19.68 -7.30
N GLN A 132 2.66 -20.26 -6.16
CA GLN A 132 3.67 -21.30 -6.00
C GLN A 132 3.07 -22.71 -6.08
N SER A 133 1.87 -22.92 -5.51
CA SER A 133 1.19 -24.24 -5.55
C SER A 133 0.80 -24.67 -6.97
N VAL A 134 0.54 -23.71 -7.85
CA VAL A 134 0.15 -23.99 -9.25
C VAL A 134 1.38 -24.34 -10.10
N VAL A 135 2.60 -24.00 -9.69
CA VAL A 135 3.81 -24.31 -10.49
C VAL A 135 4.27 -25.75 -10.27
N ASP A 136 4.13 -26.26 -9.04
CA ASP A 136 4.58 -27.61 -8.71
C ASP A 136 3.60 -28.69 -9.21
N ASP A 137 2.29 -28.43 -9.19
CA ASP A 137 1.27 -29.35 -9.72
C ASP A 137 1.18 -29.39 -11.27
N ILE A 138 1.83 -28.46 -11.98
CA ILE A 138 1.87 -28.42 -13.46
C ILE A 138 3.13 -29.12 -14.01
N SER A 139 4.14 -29.39 -13.18
CA SER A 139 5.44 -29.92 -13.64
C SER A 139 5.37 -31.35 -14.21
N ASP A 140 4.34 -32.13 -13.83
CA ASP A 140 4.25 -33.55 -14.19
C ASP A 140 3.64 -33.82 -15.59
N GLY A 141 3.35 -32.76 -16.37
CA GLY A 141 2.72 -32.89 -17.71
C GLY A 141 3.43 -32.20 -18.88
N LEU A 142 4.53 -31.47 -18.65
CA LEU A 142 5.17 -30.61 -19.66
C LEU A 142 6.53 -31.14 -20.13
N THR A 143 6.54 -32.29 -20.81
CA THR A 143 7.72 -32.78 -21.56
C THR A 143 7.75 -32.30 -23.02
N GLN A 144 6.78 -31.48 -23.43
CA GLN A 144 6.68 -30.99 -24.82
C GLN A 144 7.35 -29.63 -25.00
N THR A 145 7.98 -29.45 -26.16
CA THR A 145 8.63 -28.19 -26.52
C THR A 145 7.59 -27.06 -26.61
N PRO A 146 7.85 -25.90 -25.98
CA PRO A 146 6.95 -24.76 -26.06
C PRO A 146 6.93 -24.22 -27.49
N SER A 147 5.77 -24.36 -28.13
CA SER A 147 5.54 -23.96 -29.52
C SER A 147 4.12 -23.42 -29.67
N ILE A 148 3.86 -22.65 -30.73
CA ILE A 148 2.52 -22.15 -31.02
C ILE A 148 1.55 -23.31 -31.27
N GLN A 149 2.03 -24.38 -31.91
CA GLN A 149 1.24 -25.56 -32.24
C GLN A 149 0.81 -26.34 -30.99
N SER A 150 1.71 -26.50 -30.01
CA SER A 150 1.36 -27.15 -28.74
C SER A 150 0.37 -26.31 -27.93
N ILE A 151 0.47 -24.98 -27.95
CA ILE A 151 -0.51 -24.08 -27.32
C ILE A 151 -1.91 -24.26 -27.95
N LEU A 152 -1.99 -24.37 -29.29
CA LEU A 152 -3.27 -24.59 -29.99
C LEU A 152 -3.87 -25.95 -29.65
N GLN A 153 -3.08 -27.02 -29.66
CA GLN A 153 -3.54 -28.37 -29.29
C GLN A 153 -4.05 -28.42 -27.84
N LEU A 154 -3.36 -27.75 -26.91
CA LEU A 154 -3.80 -27.65 -25.52
C LEU A 154 -5.09 -26.85 -25.37
N LYS A 155 -5.29 -25.82 -26.21
CA LYS A 155 -6.54 -25.06 -26.26
C LYS A 155 -7.70 -25.90 -26.82
N GLU A 156 -7.47 -26.65 -27.90
CA GLU A 156 -8.47 -27.53 -28.53
C GLU A 156 -8.89 -28.69 -27.60
N SER A 157 -7.96 -29.21 -26.81
CA SER A 157 -8.24 -30.24 -25.80
C SER A 157 -8.91 -29.69 -24.52
N GLY A 158 -9.24 -28.39 -24.48
CA GLY A 158 -9.88 -27.74 -23.33
C GLY A 158 -8.95 -27.56 -22.12
N ARG A 159 -7.66 -27.88 -22.23
CA ARG A 159 -6.66 -27.74 -21.18
C ARG A 159 -6.11 -26.31 -21.13
N MET A 160 -7.00 -25.35 -20.89
CA MET A 160 -6.72 -23.92 -20.93
C MET A 160 -5.61 -23.48 -19.96
N LEU A 161 -5.52 -24.09 -18.77
CA LEU A 161 -4.46 -23.79 -17.80
C LEU A 161 -3.07 -24.19 -18.32
N GLN A 162 -2.95 -25.38 -18.92
CA GLN A 162 -1.70 -25.85 -19.52
C GLN A 162 -1.34 -25.01 -20.75
N ALA A 163 -2.33 -24.62 -21.57
CA ALA A 163 -2.12 -23.74 -22.70
C ALA A 163 -1.60 -22.35 -22.28
N ALA A 164 -2.13 -21.78 -21.20
CA ALA A 164 -1.66 -20.50 -20.65
C ALA A 164 -0.22 -20.60 -20.13
N ALA A 165 0.10 -21.68 -19.40
CA ALA A 165 1.46 -21.93 -18.92
C ALA A 165 2.46 -22.10 -20.09
N MET A 166 2.08 -22.85 -21.12
CA MET A 166 2.89 -23.06 -22.32
C MET A 166 3.13 -21.74 -23.08
N ALA A 167 2.12 -20.88 -23.19
CA ALA A 167 2.25 -19.55 -23.79
C ALA A 167 3.19 -18.63 -23.01
N PHE A 168 3.17 -18.70 -21.67
CA PHE A 168 4.08 -17.96 -20.82
C PHE A 168 5.54 -18.44 -20.95
N GLN A 169 5.76 -19.76 -20.98
CA GLN A 169 7.09 -20.34 -21.21
C GLN A 169 7.65 -19.95 -22.59
N LEU A 170 6.81 -19.97 -23.63
CA LEU A 170 7.22 -19.52 -24.96
C LEU A 170 7.59 -18.02 -24.97
N ALA A 171 6.86 -17.18 -24.24
CA ALA A 171 7.18 -15.76 -24.10
C ALA A 171 8.57 -15.55 -23.45
N ASN A 172 8.89 -16.30 -22.40
CA ASN A 172 10.19 -16.23 -21.72
C ASN A 172 11.34 -16.70 -22.61
N LEU A 173 11.13 -17.75 -23.41
CA LEU A 173 12.10 -18.23 -24.39
C LEU A 173 12.31 -17.25 -25.55
N GLU A 174 11.26 -16.60 -26.03
CA GLU A 174 11.34 -15.59 -27.08
C GLU A 174 12.01 -14.30 -26.54
N ALA A 175 11.86 -14.01 -25.25
CA ALA A 175 12.57 -12.93 -24.57
C ALA A 175 14.06 -13.23 -24.44
N SER A 176 14.46 -14.46 -24.09
CA SER A 176 15.88 -14.85 -24.01
C SER A 176 16.58 -14.82 -25.37
N LYS A 177 15.84 -15.08 -26.46
CA LYS A 177 16.32 -15.00 -27.84
C LYS A 177 16.40 -13.58 -28.42
N LYS A 178 16.11 -12.53 -27.63
CA LYS A 178 16.03 -11.12 -28.10
C LYS A 178 15.10 -10.94 -29.31
N SER A 179 14.01 -11.69 -29.36
CA SER A 179 13.00 -11.54 -30.41
C SER A 179 12.31 -10.16 -30.32
N SER A 180 11.57 -9.79 -31.36
CA SER A 180 10.89 -8.48 -31.41
C SER A 180 10.00 -8.24 -30.17
N PRO A 181 10.09 -7.08 -29.50
CA PRO A 181 9.31 -6.78 -28.29
C PRO A 181 7.80 -6.93 -28.47
N LEU A 182 7.30 -6.67 -29.69
CA LEU A 182 5.89 -6.85 -30.05
C LEU A 182 5.44 -8.31 -29.99
N ARG A 183 6.29 -9.25 -30.41
CA ARG A 183 6.01 -10.69 -30.36
C ARG A 183 5.95 -11.17 -28.91
N ILE A 184 6.90 -10.75 -28.08
CA ILE A 184 6.94 -11.07 -26.65
C ILE A 184 5.69 -10.55 -25.95
N LYS A 185 5.33 -9.28 -26.19
CA LYS A 185 4.11 -8.67 -25.63
C LYS A 185 2.84 -9.41 -26.04
N LYS A 186 2.72 -9.81 -27.31
CA LYS A 186 1.59 -10.61 -27.81
C LYS A 186 1.48 -11.96 -27.10
N LEU A 187 2.60 -12.63 -26.83
CA LEU A 187 2.62 -13.92 -26.14
C LEU A 187 2.21 -13.80 -24.67
N TYR A 188 2.67 -12.77 -23.94
CA TYR A 188 2.21 -12.53 -22.57
C TYR A 188 0.72 -12.17 -22.50
N ILE A 189 0.23 -11.35 -23.43
CA ILE A 189 -1.20 -11.00 -23.51
C ILE A 189 -2.02 -12.27 -23.82
N LEU A 190 -1.56 -13.11 -24.73
CA LEU A 190 -2.20 -14.38 -25.04
C LEU A 190 -2.28 -15.29 -23.80
N ALA A 191 -1.19 -15.44 -23.05
CA ALA A 191 -1.16 -16.22 -21.82
C ALA A 191 -2.18 -15.70 -20.79
N GLY A 192 -2.22 -14.38 -20.58
CA GLY A 192 -3.19 -13.75 -19.68
C GLY A 192 -4.65 -13.92 -20.14
N HIS A 193 -4.89 -13.82 -21.46
CA HIS A 193 -6.23 -14.00 -22.02
C HIS A 193 -6.74 -15.44 -21.85
N ILE A 194 -5.90 -16.45 -22.13
CA ILE A 194 -6.25 -17.87 -21.96
C ILE A 194 -6.55 -18.16 -20.48
N TYR A 195 -5.74 -17.62 -19.56
CA TYR A 195 -5.94 -17.76 -18.11
C TYR A 195 -7.23 -17.09 -17.62
N SER A 196 -7.56 -15.92 -18.17
CA SER A 196 -8.82 -15.25 -17.86
C SER A 196 -10.02 -16.05 -18.37
N GLN A 197 -9.93 -16.66 -19.55
CA GLN A 197 -11.00 -17.54 -20.05
C GLN A 197 -11.19 -18.79 -19.17
N SER A 198 -10.10 -19.39 -18.66
CA SER A 198 -10.22 -20.56 -17.78
C SER A 198 -10.88 -20.24 -16.44
N THR A 199 -10.60 -19.06 -15.88
CA THR A 199 -11.14 -18.62 -14.58
C THR A 199 -12.60 -18.17 -14.67
N VAL A 200 -12.99 -17.49 -15.75
CA VAL A 200 -14.39 -17.12 -16.00
C VAL A 200 -15.27 -18.35 -16.24
N GLY A 201 -14.74 -19.38 -16.91
CA GLY A 201 -15.46 -20.66 -17.09
C GLY A 201 -15.73 -21.40 -15.77
N THR A 202 -14.82 -21.33 -14.79
CA THR A 202 -15.02 -21.93 -13.47
C THR A 202 -16.04 -21.18 -12.63
N LEU A 203 -16.06 -19.85 -12.72
CA LEU A 203 -17.04 -18.99 -12.04
C LEU A 203 -18.48 -19.18 -12.54
N PHE A 204 -18.67 -19.56 -13.81
CA PHE A 204 -20.00 -19.82 -14.36
C PHE A 204 -20.53 -21.20 -13.94
N LEU A 205 -19.66 -22.20 -13.84
CA LEU A 205 -20.03 -23.56 -13.39
C LEU A 205 -20.28 -23.67 -11.87
N MET A 206 -19.65 -22.81 -11.06
CA MET A 206 -19.90 -22.76 -9.60
C MET A 206 -21.20 -22.03 -9.20
N LYS A 207 -21.93 -21.45 -10.17
CA LYS A 207 -23.19 -20.70 -9.94
C LYS A 207 -24.45 -21.43 -10.46
N LEU A 208 -24.31 -22.66 -10.95
CA LEU A 208 -25.40 -23.59 -11.26
C LEU A 208 -25.40 -24.72 -10.26
#